data_AF-A0A2R6CYA4-F1
#
_entry.id   AF-A0A2R6CYA4-F1
#
_cell.length_a   1.000
_cell.length_b   1.000
_cell.length_c   1.000
_cell.angle_alpha   90.00
_cell.angle_beta   90.00
_cell.angle_gamma   90.00
#
_symmetry.space_group_name_H-M   'P 1'
#
loop_
_entity.id
_entity.type
_entity.pdbx_description
1 polymer ?
#
loop_
_entity_poly.entity_id
_entity_poly.type
_entity_poly.pdbx_seq_one_letter_code
_entity_poly.pdbx_strand_id
1 'polypeptide(L)'
;MDAETFDEQKYVEFFPKLQQAYKNAFNRVNERYDSTLVHGIDQQVLDESEPFYDDEEGFYLELPEDPYERLTGVVVEEERFRAILEEYVAEIEGELERVFDA
;
A
#
# COMPACT_ATOMS: atom_id res chain seq x y z
N MET A 1 11.70 -10.58 11.83
CA MET A 1 10.66 -9.98 12.68
C MET A 1 9.55 -11.01 12.81
N ASP A 2 8.82 -11.07 13.92
CA ASP A 2 7.62 -11.92 14.02
C ASP A 2 6.34 -11.07 13.96
N ALA A 3 5.21 -11.71 13.66
CA ALA A 3 3.91 -11.06 13.48
C ALA A 3 3.45 -10.25 14.70
N GLU A 4 3.64 -10.80 15.91
CA GLU A 4 3.26 -10.12 17.17
C GLU A 4 4.08 -8.84 17.36
N THR A 5 5.40 -8.92 17.18
CA THR A 5 6.29 -7.76 17.26
C THR A 5 5.92 -6.71 16.21
N PHE A 6 5.57 -7.11 14.99
CA PHE A 6 5.15 -6.15 13.98
C PHE A 6 3.87 -5.42 14.40
N ASP A 7 2.83 -6.14 14.81
CA ASP A 7 1.54 -5.54 15.17
C ASP A 7 1.66 -4.55 16.35
N GLU A 8 2.44 -4.89 17.37
CA GLU A 8 2.66 -4.00 18.52
C GLU A 8 3.46 -2.74 18.16
N GLN A 9 4.37 -2.84 17.20
CA GLN A 9 5.37 -1.79 16.92
C GLN A 9 5.06 -0.96 15.66
N LYS A 10 4.14 -1.41 14.78
CA LYS A 10 3.87 -0.81 13.46
C LYS A 10 3.56 0.69 13.49
N TYR A 11 2.85 1.15 14.53
CA TYR A 11 2.49 2.57 14.70
C TYR A 11 3.36 3.34 15.69
N VAL A 12 4.43 2.74 16.21
CA VAL A 12 5.36 3.38 17.15
C VAL A 12 6.79 3.36 16.59
N GLU A 13 7.54 2.30 16.83
CA GLU A 13 8.95 2.18 16.41
C GLU A 13 9.07 2.04 14.89
N PHE A 14 8.13 1.36 14.25
CA PHE A 14 8.18 1.07 12.82
C PHE A 14 7.44 2.08 11.95
N PHE A 15 6.77 3.07 12.55
CA PHE A 15 6.04 4.07 11.77
C PHE A 15 6.92 4.81 10.74
N PRO A 16 8.17 5.22 11.04
CA PRO A 16 9.04 5.82 10.02
C PRO A 16 9.38 4.87 8.87
N LYS A 17 9.50 3.56 9.15
CA LYS A 17 9.73 2.53 8.13
C LYS A 17 8.49 2.36 7.23
N LEU A 18 7.29 2.34 7.82
CA LEU A 18 6.03 2.31 7.05
C LEU A 18 5.91 3.53 6.13
N GLN A 19 6.13 4.74 6.67
CA GLN A 19 6.11 5.97 5.87
C GLN A 19 7.09 5.92 4.71
N GLN A 20 8.28 5.34 4.92
CA GLN A 20 9.27 5.17 3.87
C GLN A 20 8.81 4.17 2.80
N ALA A 21 8.28 3.02 3.19
CA ALA A 21 7.81 1.99 2.24
C ALA A 21 6.68 2.54 1.34
N TYR A 22 5.64 3.13 1.95
CA TYR A 22 4.53 3.73 1.20
C TYR A 22 5.00 4.85 0.28
N LYS A 23 5.89 5.74 0.76
CA LYS A 23 6.45 6.81 -0.07
C LYS A 23 7.25 6.26 -1.26
N ASN A 24 8.04 5.20 -1.07
CA ASN A 24 8.82 4.60 -2.15
C ASN A 24 7.90 3.97 -3.19
N ALA A 25 6.88 3.21 -2.77
CA ALA A 25 5.89 2.61 -3.65
C ALA A 25 5.11 3.68 -4.44
N PHE A 26 4.66 4.74 -3.77
CA PHE A 26 4.03 5.90 -4.42
C PHE A 26 4.89 6.43 -5.56
N ASN A 27 6.17 6.71 -5.30
CA ASN A 27 7.06 7.26 -6.32
C ASN A 27 7.19 6.32 -7.53
N ARG A 28 7.35 5.00 -7.30
CA ARG A 28 7.47 4.01 -8.39
C ARG A 28 6.20 3.90 -9.23
N VAL A 29 5.03 3.88 -8.60
CA VAL A 29 3.75 3.76 -9.29
C VAL A 29 3.43 5.07 -10.03
N ASN A 30 3.70 6.21 -9.41
CA ASN A 30 3.48 7.54 -10.00
C ASN A 30 4.40 7.83 -11.20
N GLU A 31 5.57 7.19 -11.29
CA GLU A 31 6.43 7.25 -12.49
C GLU A 31 5.85 6.47 -13.68
N ARG A 32 5.02 5.44 -13.43
CA ARG A 32 4.48 4.53 -14.45
C ARG A 32 3.08 4.90 -14.93
N TYR A 33 2.27 5.49 -14.06
CA TYR A 33 0.85 5.72 -14.28
C TYR A 33 0.45 7.20 -14.23
N ASP A 34 -0.80 7.47 -14.61
CA ASP A 34 -1.35 8.82 -14.53
C ASP A 34 -1.39 9.30 -13.08
N SER A 35 -0.76 10.44 -12.81
CA SER A 35 -0.57 10.93 -11.45
C SER A 35 -1.88 11.27 -10.74
N THR A 36 -2.92 11.68 -11.48
CA THR A 36 -4.24 11.98 -10.89
C THR A 36 -4.89 10.68 -10.41
N LEU A 37 -4.78 9.60 -11.18
CA LEU A 37 -5.26 8.29 -10.76
C LEU A 37 -4.43 7.73 -9.59
N VAL A 38 -3.11 7.82 -9.63
CA VAL A 38 -2.24 7.32 -8.55
C VAL A 38 -2.53 8.07 -7.24
N HIS A 39 -2.61 9.41 -7.26
CA HIS A 39 -3.00 10.18 -6.08
C HIS A 39 -4.41 9.85 -5.59
N GLY A 40 -5.36 9.58 -6.50
CA GLY A 40 -6.70 9.16 -6.13
C GLY A 40 -6.72 7.83 -5.38
N ILE A 41 -5.97 6.83 -5.88
CA ILE A 41 -5.82 5.53 -5.21
C ILE A 41 -5.13 5.70 -3.85
N ASP A 42 -4.04 6.45 -3.81
CA ASP A 42 -3.26 6.70 -2.59
C ASP A 42 -4.13 7.28 -1.47
N GLN A 43 -4.82 8.38 -1.75
CA GLN A 43 -5.54 9.15 -0.73
C GLN A 43 -6.92 8.60 -0.37
N GLN A 44 -7.58 7.91 -1.31
CA GLN A 44 -8.97 7.48 -1.10
C GLN A 44 -9.09 5.98 -0.83
N VAL A 45 -8.04 5.21 -1.09
CA VAL A 45 -8.04 3.75 -0.89
C VAL A 45 -6.95 3.35 0.08
N LEU A 46 -5.70 3.72 -0.20
CA LEU A 46 -4.54 3.25 0.58
C LEU A 46 -4.40 3.95 1.93
N ASP A 47 -4.94 5.16 2.11
CA ASP A 47 -5.07 5.82 3.42
C ASP A 47 -5.92 5.00 4.42
N GLU A 48 -6.81 4.13 3.93
CA GLU A 48 -7.61 3.20 4.73
C GLU A 48 -7.07 1.75 4.71
N SER A 49 -5.94 1.52 4.04
CA SER A 49 -5.28 0.21 4.05
C SER A 49 -4.54 -0.03 5.37
N GLU A 50 -4.39 -1.30 5.74
CA GLU A 50 -3.61 -1.68 6.91
C GLU A 50 -2.54 -2.72 6.53
N PRO A 51 -1.25 -2.44 6.81
CA PRO A 51 -0.20 -3.43 6.61
C PRO A 51 -0.21 -4.44 7.76
N PHE A 52 0.00 -5.71 7.39
CA PHE A 52 0.19 -6.84 8.29
C PHE A 52 1.47 -7.60 7.92
N TYR A 53 1.95 -8.40 8.86
CA TYR A 53 3.06 -9.30 8.65
C TYR A 53 2.65 -10.68 9.16
N ASP A 54 2.77 -11.68 8.30
CA ASP A 54 2.59 -13.08 8.64
C ASP A 54 3.94 -13.81 8.66
N ASP A 55 4.12 -14.72 9.62
CA ASP A 55 5.40 -15.43 9.80
C ASP A 55 5.72 -16.41 8.66
N GLU A 56 4.72 -16.87 7.90
CA GLU A 56 4.85 -17.80 6.77
C GLU A 56 4.78 -17.07 5.41
N GLU A 57 3.92 -16.06 5.28
CA GLU A 57 3.61 -15.38 4.01
C GLU A 57 4.31 -14.03 3.81
N GLY A 58 4.82 -13.41 4.89
CA GLY A 58 5.49 -12.09 4.84
C GLY A 58 4.52 -10.91 4.94
N PHE A 59 4.90 -9.76 4.38
CA PHE A 59 4.05 -8.57 4.39
C PHE A 59 2.87 -8.68 3.44
N TYR A 60 1.69 -8.27 3.91
CA TYR A 60 0.49 -8.09 3.08
C TYR A 60 -0.31 -6.86 3.50
N LEU A 61 -1.14 -6.33 2.59
CA LEU A 61 -2.06 -5.23 2.90
C LEU A 61 -3.51 -5.71 2.95
N GLU A 62 -4.23 -5.35 4.01
CA GLU A 62 -5.69 -5.35 3.98
C GLU A 62 -6.19 -4.04 3.38
N LEU A 63 -7.12 -4.16 2.43
CA LEU A 63 -7.74 -3.04 1.74
C LEU A 63 -9.13 -2.75 2.31
N PRO A 64 -9.64 -1.51 2.17
CA PRO A 64 -11.02 -1.21 2.51
C PRO A 64 -12.01 -2.04 1.68
N GLU A 65 -13.19 -2.29 2.24
CA GLU A 65 -14.32 -2.85 1.49
C GLU A 65 -14.66 -1.96 0.29
N ASP A 66 -14.87 -2.59 -0.87
CA ASP A 66 -15.23 -1.96 -2.14
C ASP A 66 -14.28 -0.80 -2.53
N PRO A 67 -12.98 -1.08 -2.76
CA PRO A 67 -11.96 -0.03 -2.96
C PRO A 67 -12.23 0.85 -4.18
N TYR A 68 -12.88 0.31 -5.22
CA TYR A 68 -13.27 1.09 -6.39
C TYR A 68 -14.35 2.13 -6.09
N GLU A 69 -15.29 1.84 -5.19
CA GLU A 69 -16.34 2.78 -4.80
C GLU A 69 -15.81 3.96 -3.98
N ARG A 70 -14.64 3.81 -3.36
CA ARG A 70 -13.95 4.90 -2.66
C ARG A 70 -13.38 5.94 -3.60
N LEU A 71 -13.06 5.56 -4.84
CA LEU A 71 -12.43 6.46 -5.79
C LEU A 71 -13.43 7.47 -6.35
N THR A 72 -13.35 8.70 -5.88
CA THR A 72 -14.16 9.83 -6.34
C THR A 72 -13.32 10.86 -7.10
N GLY A 73 -13.96 11.55 -8.05
CA GLY A 73 -13.31 12.64 -8.81
C GLY A 73 -12.36 12.20 -9.92
N VAL A 74 -12.11 10.89 -10.07
CA VAL A 74 -11.32 10.30 -11.16
C VAL A 74 -12.19 9.34 -11.96
N VAL A 75 -12.21 9.49 -13.29
CA VAL A 75 -12.96 8.60 -14.18
C VAL A 75 -12.00 7.57 -14.76
N VAL A 76 -12.18 6.30 -14.36
CA VAL A 76 -11.38 5.17 -14.83
C VAL A 76 -12.29 3.94 -14.88
N GLU A 77 -12.05 3.03 -15.82
CA GLU A 77 -12.73 1.73 -15.85
C GLU A 77 -12.29 0.87 -14.66
N GLU A 78 -13.22 0.16 -14.05
CA GLU A 78 -12.99 -0.65 -12.84
C GLU A 78 -11.88 -1.71 -13.02
N GLU A 79 -11.82 -2.34 -14.20
CA GLU A 79 -10.76 -3.31 -14.53
C GLU A 79 -9.37 -2.66 -14.50
N ARG A 80 -9.24 -1.44 -15.06
CA ARG A 80 -7.98 -0.71 -15.06
C ARG A 80 -7.61 -0.23 -13.67
N PHE A 81 -8.59 0.22 -12.88
CA PHE A 81 -8.37 0.56 -11.48
C PHE A 81 -7.82 -0.62 -10.69
N ARG A 82 -8.47 -1.79 -10.80
CA ARG A 82 -8.06 -3.01 -10.09
C ARG A 82 -6.64 -3.44 -10.43
N ALA A 83 -6.29 -3.43 -11.72
CA ALA A 83 -4.94 -3.78 -12.16
C ALA A 83 -3.87 -2.84 -11.58
N ILE A 84 -4.15 -1.53 -11.54
CA ILE A 84 -3.21 -0.56 -10.96
C ILE A 84 -3.15 -0.68 -9.44
N LEU A 85 -4.28 -0.91 -8.77
CA LEU A 85 -4.33 -1.12 -7.33
C LEU A 85 -3.55 -2.38 -6.91
N GLU A 86 -3.73 -3.50 -7.63
CA GLU A 86 -2.98 -4.73 -7.40
C GLU A 86 -1.47 -4.51 -7.53
N GLU A 87 -1.04 -3.80 -8.58
CA GLU A 87 0.37 -3.46 -8.74
C GLU A 87 0.86 -2.51 -7.66
N TYR A 88 0.04 -1.55 -7.23
CA TYR A 88 0.40 -0.63 -6.15
C TYR A 88 0.57 -1.38 -4.82
N VAL A 89 -0.37 -2.26 -4.47
CA VAL A 89 -0.26 -3.12 -3.27
C VAL A 89 1.02 -3.95 -3.31
N ALA A 90 1.30 -4.62 -4.43
CA ALA A 90 2.51 -5.43 -4.59
C ALA A 90 3.80 -4.59 -4.45
N GLU A 91 3.82 -3.33 -4.91
CA GLU A 91 4.96 -2.44 -4.69
C GLU A 91 5.10 -2.05 -3.21
N ILE A 92 4.00 -1.82 -2.49
CA ILE A 92 4.06 -1.52 -1.04
C ILE A 92 4.58 -2.72 -0.27
N GLU A 93 4.03 -3.91 -0.50
CA GLU A 93 4.47 -5.17 0.14
C GLU A 93 5.97 -5.40 -0.11
N GLY A 94 6.40 -5.25 -1.38
CA GLY A 94 7.81 -5.37 -1.74
C GLY A 94 8.71 -4.30 -1.12
N GLU A 95 8.23 -3.08 -0.90
CA GLU A 95 8.99 -2.04 -0.19
C GLU A 95 9.00 -2.25 1.32
N LEU A 96 7.93 -2.80 1.92
CA LEU A 96 7.90 -3.21 3.32
C LEU A 96 8.98 -4.26 3.59
N GLU A 97 9.05 -5.33 2.77
CA GLU A 97 10.11 -6.33 2.85
C GLU A 97 11.50 -5.67 2.82
N ARG A 98 11.77 -4.83 1.80
CA ARG A 98 13.07 -4.16 1.63
C ARG A 98 13.47 -3.26 2.79
N VAL A 99 12.52 -2.51 3.35
CA VAL A 99 12.79 -1.53 4.42
C VAL A 99 12.97 -2.22 5.78
N PHE A 100 12.31 -3.36 5.99
CA PHE A 100 12.41 -4.11 7.24
C PHE A 100 13.60 -5.09 7.26
N ASP A 101 14.05 -5.58 6.10
CA ASP A 101 15.27 -6.38 5.94
C ASP A 101 16.58 -5.57 5.92
N ALA A 102 16.50 -4.24 5.76
CA ALA A 102 17.64 -3.32 5.75
C ALA A 102 18.09 -2.87 7.16
#